data_AF-A0A350EXT3-F1
#
_entry.id   AF-A0A350EXT3-F1
#
_cell.length_a   1.000
_cell.length_b   1.000
_cell.length_c   1.000
_cell.angle_alpha   90.00
_cell.angle_beta   90.00
_cell.angle_gamma   90.00
#
_symmetry.space_group_name_H-M   'P 1'
#
loop_
_entity.id
_entity.type
_entity.pdbx_description
1 polymer ?
#
loop_
_entity_poly.entity_id
_entity_poly.type
_entity_poly.pdbx_seq_one_letter_code
_entity_poly.pdbx_strand_id
1 'polypeptide(L)'
;MKPWREELHREDGWTRKLQAPTLWLVVSAFFILVVGALVMPVVQRLKPQPFVTVYTSQDKVFAEKLFEQFTAETGIEVRAVYDSEAVKTVGLTSRLIAERRRPQCDVFWNNEELRTRQLVNEGVLVEKEW
;
A
#
# COMPACT_ATOMS: atom_id res chain seq x y z
N MET A 1 67.05 45.99 5.61
CA MET A 1 66.14 45.09 6.37
C MET A 1 64.71 45.43 6.02
N LYS A 2 63.96 44.53 5.36
CA LYS A 2 62.52 44.67 5.07
C LYS A 2 61.81 43.42 5.64
N PRO A 3 61.17 43.49 6.82
CA PRO A 3 60.59 42.34 7.52
C PRO A 3 59.28 41.82 6.89
N TRP A 4 58.80 42.47 5.83
CA TRP A 4 57.46 42.24 5.26
C TRP A 4 57.31 40.97 4.42
N ARG A 5 58.39 40.22 4.17
CA ARG A 5 58.37 39.05 3.27
C ARG A 5 57.97 37.75 3.99
N GLU A 6 57.89 37.75 5.32
CA GLU A 6 57.53 36.57 6.13
C GLU A 6 56.03 36.50 6.48
N GLU A 7 55.29 37.62 6.35
CA GLU A 7 53.86 37.68 6.70
C GLU A 7 52.97 37.01 5.62
N LEU A 8 53.37 37.06 4.35
CA LEU A 8 52.57 36.57 3.22
C LEU A 8 52.46 35.04 3.11
N HIS A 9 53.25 34.27 3.87
CA HIS A 9 53.16 32.81 3.91
C HIS A 9 52.32 32.27 5.08
N ARG A 10 51.76 33.15 5.93
CA ARG A 10 50.95 32.73 7.08
C ARG A 10 49.45 32.54 6.73
N GLU A 11 49.01 33.00 5.56
CA GLU A 11 47.58 32.97 5.18
C GLU A 11 47.15 31.70 4.41
N ASP A 12 48.09 30.86 3.98
CA ASP A 12 47.82 29.69 3.11
C ASP A 12 47.32 28.44 3.84
N GLY A 13 47.13 28.51 5.16
CA GLY A 13 46.61 27.39 5.97
C GLY A 13 45.09 27.20 5.84
N TRP A 14 44.37 28.27 5.46
CA TRP A 14 42.90 28.27 5.39
C TRP A 14 42.39 27.63 4.09
N THR A 15 43.07 27.86 2.96
CA THR A 15 42.68 27.35 1.64
C THR A 15 42.93 25.84 1.49
N ARG A 16 43.99 25.31 2.11
CA ARG A 16 44.27 23.86 2.17
C ARG A 16 43.25 23.07 3.01
N LYS A 17 42.69 23.66 4.06
CA LYS A 17 41.60 23.05 4.85
C LYS A 17 40.28 22.97 4.06
N LEU A 18 40.05 23.89 3.12
CA LEU A 18 38.86 23.91 2.27
C LEU A 18 38.90 22.87 1.12
N GLN A 19 40.08 22.33 0.80
CA GLN A 19 40.28 21.30 -0.24
C GLN A 19 40.37 19.87 0.31
N ALA A 20 40.13 19.67 1.61
CA ALA A 20 40.18 18.34 2.21
C ALA A 20 39.05 17.46 1.62
N PRO A 21 39.35 16.23 1.13
CA PRO A 21 38.36 15.32 0.56
C PRO A 21 37.24 14.97 1.57
N THR A 22 37.53 15.10 2.86
CA THR A 22 36.55 14.95 3.95
C THR A 22 35.44 16.00 3.92
N LEU A 23 35.71 17.24 3.50
CA LEU A 23 34.68 18.28 3.39
C LEU A 23 33.68 17.96 2.27
N TRP A 24 34.17 17.49 1.12
CA TRP A 24 33.32 17.04 0.01
C TRP A 24 32.51 15.80 0.36
N LEU A 25 33.09 14.85 1.11
CA LEU A 25 32.35 13.70 1.64
C LEU A 25 31.23 14.13 2.59
N VAL A 26 31.49 15.08 3.50
CA VAL A 26 30.45 15.61 4.41
C VAL A 26 29.36 16.35 3.65
N VAL A 27 29.70 17.18 2.67
CA VAL A 27 28.73 17.91 1.84
C VAL A 27 27.88 16.93 1.01
N SER A 28 28.50 15.92 0.41
CA SER A 28 27.78 14.90 -0.36
C SER A 28 26.86 14.04 0.52
N ALA A 29 27.33 13.64 1.70
CA ALA A 29 26.52 12.91 2.69
C ALA A 29 25.33 13.75 3.16
N PHE A 30 25.54 15.04 3.43
CA PHE A 30 24.47 15.97 3.79
C PHE A 30 23.45 16.11 2.66
N PHE A 31 23.90 16.25 1.41
CA PHE A 31 23.02 16.34 0.25
C PHE A 31 22.19 15.07 0.05
N ILE A 32 22.79 13.89 0.20
CA ILE A 32 22.08 12.59 0.14
C ILE A 32 21.02 12.49 1.25
N LEU A 33 21.33 12.94 2.48
CA LEU A 33 20.38 12.97 3.58
C LEU A 33 19.20 13.90 3.30
N VAL A 34 19.46 15.09 2.78
CA VAL A 34 18.42 16.08 2.41
C VAL A 34 17.54 15.55 1.28
N VAL A 35 18.14 15.00 0.23
CA VAL A 35 17.39 14.41 -0.90
C VAL A 35 16.58 13.20 -0.42
N GLY A 36 17.18 12.33 0.40
CA GLY A 36 16.48 11.18 0.98
C GLY A 36 15.27 11.59 1.82
N ALA A 37 15.42 12.60 2.67
CA ALA A 37 14.33 13.15 3.48
C ALA A 37 13.22 13.79 2.63
N LEU A 38 13.57 14.44 1.51
CA LEU A 38 12.60 15.02 0.57
C LEU A 38 11.86 13.98 -0.26
N VAL A 39 12.51 12.86 -0.61
CA VAL A 39 11.94 11.81 -1.47
C VAL A 39 11.12 10.78 -0.66
N MET A 40 11.46 10.56 0.61
CA MET A 40 10.79 9.57 1.48
C MET A 40 9.25 9.67 1.54
N PRO A 41 8.63 10.86 1.67
CA PRO A 41 7.17 10.98 1.73
C PRO A 41 6.49 10.57 0.41
N VAL A 42 7.17 10.83 -0.72
CA VAL A 42 6.67 10.47 -2.05
C VAL A 42 6.70 8.95 -2.22
N VAL A 43 7.79 8.31 -1.82
CA VAL A 43 7.93 6.84 -1.90
C VAL A 43 6.92 6.13 -0.99
N GLN A 44 6.62 6.69 0.18
CA GLN A 44 5.61 6.12 1.08
C GLN A 44 4.18 6.17 0.49
N ARG A 45 3.85 7.23 -0.25
CA ARG A 45 2.53 7.36 -0.92
C ARG A 45 2.35 6.44 -2.13
N LEU A 46 3.43 5.91 -2.69
CA LEU A 46 3.40 4.97 -3.81
C LEU A 46 3.12 3.53 -3.37
N LYS A 47 3.13 3.22 -2.07
CA LYS A 47 2.82 1.87 -1.60
C LYS A 47 1.36 1.54 -1.90
N PRO A 48 1.06 0.42 -2.58
CA PRO A 48 -0.31 -0.02 -2.78
C PRO A 48 -0.98 -0.20 -1.41
N GLN A 49 -2.15 0.43 -1.24
CA GLN A 49 -2.94 0.20 -0.04
C GLN A 49 -3.49 -1.22 -0.08
N PRO A 50 -3.44 -1.97 1.03
CA PRO A 50 -4.02 -3.30 1.09
C PRO A 50 -5.53 -3.19 0.91
N PHE A 51 -6.10 -4.11 0.13
CA PHE A 51 -7.54 -4.18 -0.07
C PHE A 51 -8.01 -5.63 -0.11
N VAL A 52 -9.30 -5.84 0.17
CA VAL A 52 -10.00 -7.11 0.06
C VAL A 52 -11.29 -6.92 -0.73
N THR A 53 -11.59 -7.83 -1.65
CA THR A 53 -12.80 -7.80 -2.46
C THR A 53 -13.84 -8.74 -1.87
N VAL A 54 -15.01 -8.20 -1.49
CA VAL A 54 -16.06 -8.95 -0.82
C VAL A 54 -17.30 -9.02 -1.69
N TYR A 55 -17.80 -10.23 -1.98
CA TYR A 55 -19.08 -10.41 -2.66
C TYR A 55 -20.12 -10.75 -1.61
N THR A 56 -21.17 -9.94 -1.49
CA THR A 56 -22.12 -10.06 -0.38
C THR A 56 -23.58 -10.01 -0.83
N SER A 57 -24.39 -10.91 -0.27
CA SER A 57 -25.86 -10.88 -0.41
C SER A 57 -26.53 -9.99 0.63
N GLN A 58 -25.76 -9.37 1.54
CA GLN A 58 -26.33 -8.48 2.56
C GLN A 58 -26.75 -7.15 1.93
N ASP A 59 -27.76 -6.52 2.54
CA ASP A 59 -28.16 -5.17 2.21
C ASP A 59 -26.99 -4.20 2.43
N LYS A 60 -26.76 -3.37 1.41
CA LYS A 60 -25.65 -2.42 1.35
C LYS A 60 -25.61 -1.50 2.56
N VAL A 61 -26.76 -0.98 3.01
CA VAL A 61 -26.85 0.01 4.08
C VAL A 61 -26.33 -0.53 5.41
N PHE A 62 -26.40 -1.85 5.61
CA PHE A 62 -25.87 -2.51 6.81
C PHE A 62 -24.44 -2.96 6.63
N ALA A 63 -24.11 -3.60 5.50
CA ALA A 63 -22.77 -4.13 5.25
C ALA A 63 -21.71 -3.03 5.11
N GLU A 64 -22.02 -1.90 4.47
CA GLU A 64 -21.09 -0.78 4.27
C GLU A 64 -20.59 -0.23 5.61
N LYS A 65 -21.46 -0.12 6.63
CA LYS A 65 -21.06 0.33 7.98
C LYS A 65 -20.04 -0.59 8.62
N LEU A 66 -20.20 -1.91 8.45
CA LEU A 66 -19.26 -2.88 9.00
C LEU A 66 -17.92 -2.82 8.25
N PHE A 67 -17.97 -2.64 6.93
CA PHE A 67 -16.77 -2.50 6.10
C PHE A 67 -15.99 -1.22 6.41
N GLU A 68 -16.68 -0.11 6.67
CA GLU A 68 -16.06 1.14 7.13
C GLU A 68 -15.37 0.97 8.48
N GLN A 69 -16.02 0.30 9.43
CA GLN A 69 -15.44 -0.01 10.74
C GLN A 69 -14.19 -0.90 10.60
N PHE A 70 -14.29 -1.99 9.84
CA PHE A 70 -13.16 -2.86 9.55
C PHE A 70 -12.01 -2.10 8.89
N THR A 71 -12.31 -1.23 7.92
CA THR A 71 -11.30 -0.41 7.23
C THR A 71 -10.63 0.57 8.20
N ALA A 72 -11.40 1.18 9.10
CA ALA A 72 -10.88 2.11 10.11
C ALA A 72 -9.96 1.40 11.13
N GLU A 73 -10.31 0.17 11.54
CA GLU A 73 -9.55 -0.62 12.51
C GLU A 73 -8.28 -1.24 11.92
N THR A 74 -8.34 -1.69 10.67
CA THR A 74 -7.25 -2.48 10.05
C THR A 74 -6.42 -1.71 9.02
N GLY A 75 -6.95 -0.61 8.47
CA GLY A 75 -6.38 0.11 7.35
C GLY A 75 -6.51 -0.61 6.00
N ILE A 76 -7.26 -1.72 5.93
CA ILE A 76 -7.49 -2.50 4.69
C ILE A 76 -8.77 -2.00 4.03
N GLU A 77 -8.68 -1.56 2.78
CA GLU A 77 -9.83 -1.12 1.98
C GLU A 77 -10.74 -2.31 1.63
N VAL A 78 -12.05 -2.19 1.87
CA VAL A 78 -13.02 -3.21 1.43
C VAL A 78 -13.70 -2.80 0.13
N ARG A 79 -13.49 -3.58 -0.93
CA ARG A 79 -14.16 -3.42 -2.22
C ARG A 79 -15.34 -4.37 -2.32
N ALA A 80 -16.52 -3.90 -1.92
CA ALA A 80 -17.72 -4.72 -1.88
C ALA A 80 -18.49 -4.74 -3.21
N VAL A 81 -18.94 -5.93 -3.61
CA VAL A 81 -19.95 -6.14 -4.66
C VAL A 81 -21.21 -6.67 -3.98
N TYR A 82 -22.29 -5.89 -4.08
CA TYR A 82 -23.59 -6.22 -3.49
C TYR A 82 -24.47 -6.96 -4.50
N ASP A 83 -25.32 -7.86 -4.02
CA ASP A 83 -26.35 -8.47 -4.86
C ASP A 83 -27.38 -7.41 -5.27
N SER A 84 -27.75 -7.39 -6.55
CA SER A 84 -28.75 -6.43 -7.05
C SER A 84 -30.14 -7.04 -6.93
N GLU A 85 -31.03 -6.45 -6.14
CA GLU A 85 -32.42 -6.93 -5.97
C GLU A 85 -33.19 -7.03 -7.30
N ALA A 86 -32.76 -6.28 -8.33
CA ALA A 86 -33.38 -6.25 -9.65
C ALA A 86 -33.26 -7.56 -10.45
N VAL A 87 -32.34 -8.48 -10.07
CA VAL A 87 -32.13 -9.75 -10.78
C VAL A 87 -32.01 -10.87 -9.75
N LYS A 88 -33.15 -11.30 -9.19
CA LYS A 88 -33.30 -12.39 -8.19
C LYS A 88 -32.13 -13.40 -8.18
N THR A 89 -31.24 -13.26 -7.19
CA THR A 89 -30.43 -14.28 -6.50
C THR A 89 -29.43 -15.17 -7.27
N VAL A 90 -29.23 -14.99 -8.58
CA VAL A 90 -28.23 -15.78 -9.34
C VAL A 90 -26.99 -14.96 -9.75
N GLY A 91 -26.98 -13.65 -9.52
CA GLY A 91 -25.94 -12.74 -10.01
C GLY A 91 -24.55 -13.06 -9.46
N LEU A 92 -24.40 -13.04 -8.13
CA LEU A 92 -23.10 -13.26 -7.50
C LEU A 92 -22.56 -14.68 -7.71
N THR A 93 -23.40 -15.71 -7.63
CA THR A 93 -22.97 -17.09 -7.87
C THR A 93 -22.53 -17.33 -9.30
N SER A 94 -23.31 -16.86 -10.29
CA SER A 94 -22.92 -16.98 -11.70
C SER A 94 -21.59 -16.27 -11.95
N ARG A 95 -21.39 -15.11 -11.31
CA ARG A 95 -20.15 -14.36 -11.39
C ARG A 95 -18.98 -15.12 -10.77
N LEU A 96 -19.13 -15.72 -9.58
CA LEU A 96 -18.10 -16.54 -8.95
C LEU A 96 -17.70 -17.73 -9.84
N ILE A 97 -18.68 -18.40 -10.44
CA ILE A 97 -18.43 -19.52 -11.38
C ILE A 97 -17.67 -19.02 -12.62
N ALA A 98 -18.08 -17.89 -13.20
CA ALA A 98 -17.43 -17.30 -14.37
C ALA A 98 -15.98 -16.85 -14.08
N GLU A 99 -15.74 -16.32 -12.88
CA GLU A 99 -14.43 -15.83 -12.44
C GLU A 99 -13.53 -16.94 -11.89
N ARG A 100 -13.99 -18.19 -11.79
CA ARG A 100 -13.24 -19.31 -11.18
C ARG A 100 -11.79 -19.47 -11.65
N ARG A 101 -11.52 -19.26 -12.95
CA ARG A 101 -10.16 -19.36 -13.52
C ARG A 101 -9.26 -18.18 -13.16
N ARG A 102 -9.84 -17.03 -12.82
CA ARG A 102 -9.13 -15.81 -12.43
C ARG A 102 -9.93 -15.09 -11.33
N PRO A 103 -9.96 -15.63 -10.10
CA PRO A 103 -10.81 -15.11 -9.03
C PRO A 103 -10.56 -13.64 -8.78
N GLN A 104 -11.63 -12.84 -8.68
CA GLN A 104 -11.55 -11.45 -8.22
C GLN A 104 -12.09 -11.28 -6.79
N CYS A 105 -12.88 -12.23 -6.32
CA CYS A 105 -13.46 -12.23 -4.98
C CYS A 105 -12.53 -12.92 -3.99
N ASP A 106 -12.27 -12.28 -2.86
CA ASP A 106 -11.49 -12.84 -1.76
C ASP A 106 -12.40 -13.47 -0.69
N VAL A 107 -13.53 -12.83 -0.41
CA VAL A 107 -14.49 -13.27 0.61
C VAL A 107 -15.91 -13.25 0.06
N PHE A 108 -16.60 -14.37 0.14
CA PHE A 108 -18.01 -14.48 -0.20
C PHE A 108 -18.86 -14.54 1.07
N TRP A 109 -19.69 -13.53 1.31
CA TRP A 109 -20.58 -13.43 2.46
C TRP A 109 -22.04 -13.57 2.03
N ASN A 110 -22.59 -14.76 2.19
CA ASN A 110 -23.92 -15.11 1.70
C ASN A 110 -24.78 -15.76 2.78
N ASN A 111 -26.11 -15.63 2.67
CA ASN A 111 -27.08 -16.26 3.56
C ASN A 111 -27.68 -17.57 2.99
N GLU A 112 -27.40 -17.95 1.73
CA GLU A 112 -27.89 -19.20 1.13
C GLU A 112 -26.92 -20.38 1.31
N GLU A 113 -27.20 -21.24 2.29
CA GLU A 113 -26.36 -22.42 2.59
C GLU A 113 -26.26 -23.39 1.41
N LEU A 114 -27.39 -23.79 0.81
CA LEU A 114 -27.41 -24.84 -0.21
C LEU A 114 -26.60 -24.47 -1.46
N ARG A 115 -26.70 -23.22 -1.90
CA ARG A 115 -25.95 -22.68 -3.05
C ARG A 115 -24.46 -22.52 -2.71
N THR A 116 -24.14 -22.17 -1.47
CA THR A 116 -22.75 -22.10 -0.99
C THR A 116 -22.10 -23.49 -0.99
N ARG A 117 -22.83 -24.52 -0.55
CA ARG A 117 -22.40 -25.93 -0.61
C ARG A 117 -22.19 -26.41 -2.06
N GLN A 118 -23.05 -26.02 -2.99
CA GLN A 118 -22.86 -26.32 -4.40
C GLN A 118 -21.56 -25.70 -4.94
N LEU A 119 -21.28 -24.43 -4.63
CA LEU A 119 -20.04 -23.76 -5.03
C LEU A 119 -18.78 -24.41 -4.45
N VAL A 120 -18.85 -24.93 -3.22
CA VAL A 120 -17.77 -25.74 -2.61
C VAL A 120 -17.58 -27.04 -3.38
N ASN A 121 -18.65 -27.80 -3.62
CA ASN A 121 -18.60 -29.06 -4.37
C ASN A 121 -18.09 -28.87 -5.80
N GLU A 122 -18.42 -27.73 -6.42
CA GLU A 122 -17.91 -27.37 -7.73
C GLU A 122 -16.44 -26.95 -7.68
N GLY A 123 -15.87 -26.64 -6.51
CA GLY A 123 -14.48 -26.18 -6.33
C GLY A 123 -14.27 -24.72 -6.72
N VAL A 124 -15.32 -23.90 -6.53
CA VAL A 124 -15.28 -22.44 -6.70
C VAL A 124 -14.94 -21.76 -5.37
N LEU A 125 -15.46 -22.28 -4.27
CA LEU A 125 -15.13 -21.83 -2.91
C LEU A 125 -14.24 -22.85 -2.22
N VAL A 126 -13.38 -22.37 -1.33
CA VAL A 126 -12.62 -23.22 -0.42
C VAL A 126 -13.44 -23.38 0.85
N GLU A 127 -13.78 -24.62 1.20
CA GLU A 127 -14.32 -24.93 2.51
C GLU A 127 -13.19 -24.86 3.53
N LYS A 128 -13.37 -24.04 4.56
CA LYS A 128 -12.44 -23.93 5.67
C LYS A 128 -13.21 -24.17 6.95
N GLU A 129 -12.88 -25.25 7.64
CA GLU A 129 -13.27 -25.46 9.03
C GLU A 129 -12.44 -24.51 9.91
N TRP A 130 -13.11 -23.76 10.77
CA TRP A 130 -12.50 -22.81 11.70
C TRP A 130 -12.74 -23.25 13.13
#